data_AF-A0A817NXJ7-F1
#
_entry.id   AF-A0A817NXJ7-F1
#
_cell.length_a   1.000
_cell.length_b   1.000
_cell.length_c   1.000
_cell.angle_alpha   90.00
_cell.angle_beta   90.00
_cell.angle_gamma   90.00
#
_symmetry.space_group_name_H-M   'P 1'
#
loop_
_entity.id
_entity.type
_entity.pdbx_description
1 polymer ?
#
loop_
_entity_poly.entity_id
_entity_poly.type
_entity_poly.pdbx_seq_one_letter_code
_entity_poly.pdbx_strand_id
1 'polypeptide(L)'
;MAFTSTSQTDWTRSDIYHNSFLIPPNNALTAALKLSEKHGLPPYAVSEAQGKFLNLLAQSIQARRMLEIGTLGGYAIYTVYTDLTIKKTACSFILRVNIT
;
A
#
# COMPACT_ATOMS: atom_id res chain seq x y z
N MET A 1 -12.14 37.08 -0.05
CA MET A 1 -12.46 35.70 0.37
C MET A 1 -11.14 35.03 0.70
N ALA A 2 -10.86 34.75 1.98
CA ALA A 2 -9.61 34.13 2.39
C ALA A 2 -9.77 32.61 2.31
N PHE A 3 -8.91 31.94 1.55
CA PHE A 3 -8.84 30.47 1.53
C PHE A 3 -7.97 30.01 2.69
N THR A 4 -8.54 29.21 3.59
CA THR A 4 -7.78 28.53 4.63
C THR A 4 -7.00 27.39 3.99
N SER A 5 -5.69 27.32 4.25
CA SER A 5 -4.86 26.22 3.78
C SER A 5 -5.24 24.91 4.47
N THR A 6 -5.44 23.85 3.70
CA THR A 6 -5.72 22.51 4.22
C THR A 6 -4.58 22.02 5.11
N SER A 7 -4.91 21.54 6.31
CA SER A 7 -3.94 21.04 7.28
C SER A 7 -3.70 19.52 7.15
N GLN A 8 -2.65 19.00 7.77
CA GLN A 8 -2.39 17.55 7.82
C GLN A 8 -3.56 16.78 8.47
N THR A 9 -4.19 17.37 9.50
CA THR A 9 -5.35 16.77 10.16
C THR A 9 -6.56 16.66 9.24
N ASP A 10 -6.75 17.65 8.35
CA ASP A 10 -7.81 17.59 7.34
C ASP A 10 -7.57 16.47 6.32
N TRP A 11 -6.31 16.30 5.91
CA TRP A 11 -5.91 15.20 5.02
C TRP A 11 -6.14 13.83 5.65
N THR A 12 -5.68 13.63 6.89
CA THR A 12 -5.89 12.37 7.62
C THR A 12 -7.37 12.07 7.81
N ARG A 13 -8.18 13.08 8.14
CA ARG A 13 -9.64 12.92 8.29
C ARG A 13 -10.29 12.50 6.98
N SER A 14 -9.90 13.11 5.87
CA SER A 14 -10.40 12.76 4.54
C SER A 14 -10.03 11.32 4.18
N ASP A 15 -8.77 10.91 4.39
CA ASP A 15 -8.30 9.56 4.07
C ASP A 15 -9.07 8.49 4.85
N ILE A 16 -9.22 8.68 6.17
CA ILE A 16 -10.00 7.77 7.02
C ILE A 16 -11.46 7.68 6.55
N TYR A 17 -12.08 8.82 6.25
CA TYR A 17 -13.47 8.87 5.79
C TYR A 17 -13.64 8.03 4.51
N HIS A 18 -12.84 8.28 3.47
CA HIS A 18 -12.97 7.55 2.20
C HIS A 18 -12.65 6.07 2.34
N ASN A 19 -11.59 5.72 3.08
CA ASN A 19 -11.20 4.33 3.28
C ASN A 19 -12.31 3.54 3.99
N SER A 20 -13.03 4.15 4.94
CA SER A 20 -14.11 3.48 5.68
C SER A 20 -15.29 3.03 4.80
N PHE A 21 -15.51 3.66 3.64
CA PHE A 21 -16.61 3.30 2.72
C PHE A 21 -16.13 2.53 1.48
N LEU A 22 -14.92 2.79 1.00
CA LEU A 22 -14.45 2.29 -0.29
C LEU A 22 -13.57 1.03 -0.20
N ILE A 23 -12.96 0.78 0.97
CA ILE A 23 -11.98 -0.28 1.14
C ILE A 23 -12.46 -1.23 2.23
N PRO A 24 -12.87 -2.46 1.87
CA PRO A 24 -13.23 -3.46 2.86
C PRO A 24 -12.03 -3.82 3.74
N PRO A 25 -12.23 -4.06 5.05
CA PRO A 25 -11.15 -4.45 5.94
C PRO A 25 -10.50 -5.77 5.48
N ASN A 26 -9.16 -5.79 5.47
CA ASN A 26 -8.38 -6.94 5.03
C ASN A 26 -7.46 -7.45 6.14
N ASN A 27 -7.80 -8.61 6.71
CA ASN A 27 -7.05 -9.21 7.82
C ASN A 27 -5.59 -9.54 7.46
N ALA A 28 -5.30 -9.88 6.20
CA ALA A 28 -3.93 -10.17 5.76
C ALA A 28 -3.09 -8.88 5.71
N LEU A 29 -3.70 -7.77 5.31
CA LEU A 29 -3.05 -6.46 5.29
C LEU A 29 -2.69 -5.99 6.70
N THR A 30 -3.63 -6.11 7.63
CA THR A 30 -3.42 -5.81 9.05
C THR A 30 -2.32 -6.69 9.67
N ALA A 31 -2.28 -7.98 9.31
CA ALA A 31 -1.24 -8.89 9.77
C ALA A 31 0.15 -8.51 9.23
N ALA A 32 0.24 -8.10 7.97
CA ALA A 32 1.49 -7.66 7.34
C ALA A 32 2.06 -6.38 7.99
N LEU A 33 1.19 -5.41 8.32
CA LEU A 33 1.61 -4.22 9.07
C LEU A 33 2.16 -4.58 10.45
N LYS A 34 1.42 -5.38 11.22
CA LYS A 34 1.85 -5.82 12.55
C LYS A 34 3.18 -6.58 12.52
N LEU A 35 3.38 -7.41 11.49
CA LEU A 35 4.64 -8.12 11.31
C LEU A 35 5.78 -7.15 10.98
N SER A 36 5.53 -6.16 10.13
CA SER A 36 6.50 -5.12 9.78
C SER A 36 6.94 -4.32 10.99
N GLU A 37 5.98 -3.88 11.82
CA GLU A 37 6.24 -3.21 13.10
C GLU A 37 7.05 -4.10 14.05
N LYS A 38 6.68 -5.38 14.18
CA LYS A 38 7.40 -6.35 15.03
C LYS A 38 8.86 -6.53 14.60
N HIS A 39 9.15 -6.45 13.31
CA HIS A 39 10.51 -6.55 12.78
C HIS A 39 11.27 -5.21 12.74
N GLY A 40 10.68 -4.14 13.27
CA GLY A 40 11.31 -2.82 13.30
C GLY A 40 11.48 -2.21 11.91
N LEU A 41 10.68 -2.64 10.93
CA LEU A 41 10.69 -2.02 9.60
C LEU A 41 10.14 -0.60 9.72
N PRO A 42 10.76 0.40 9.07
CA PRO A 42 10.22 1.75 9.04
C PRO A 42 8.81 1.76 8.42
N PRO A 43 7.93 2.69 8.83
CA PRO A 43 6.56 2.79 8.34
C PRO A 43 6.50 3.44 6.94
N TYR A 44 7.24 2.88 5.97
CA TYR A 44 7.22 3.29 4.56
C TYR A 44 6.15 2.55 3.74
N ALA A 45 5.24 1.85 4.41
CA ALA A 45 4.09 1.25 3.76
C ALA A 45 3.21 2.37 3.18
N VAL A 46 2.73 2.15 1.95
CA VAL A 46 1.73 3.01 1.31
C VAL A 46 0.42 3.01 2.10
N SER A 47 -0.43 4.02 1.94
CA SER A 47 -1.78 3.98 2.53
C SER A 47 -2.67 2.93 1.85
N GLU A 48 -3.77 2.56 2.50
CA GLU A 48 -4.76 1.61 1.94
C GLU A 48 -5.29 2.10 0.58
N ALA A 49 -5.65 3.39 0.50
CA ALA A 49 -6.10 4.04 -0.74
C ALA A 49 -5.06 3.95 -1.85
N GLN A 50 -3.78 4.20 -1.55
CA GLN A 50 -2.70 4.12 -2.52
C GLN A 50 -2.51 2.69 -3.04
N GLY A 51 -2.57 1.69 -2.15
CA GLY A 51 -2.51 0.29 -2.57
C GLY A 51 -3.71 -0.11 -3.45
N LYS A 52 -4.93 0.36 -3.13
CA LYS A 52 -6.12 0.09 -3.95
C LYS A 52 -6.05 0.79 -5.30
N PHE A 53 -5.49 2.00 -5.35
CA PHE A 53 -5.20 2.69 -6.61
C PHE A 53 -4.25 1.88 -7.50
N LEU A 54 -3.16 1.34 -6.96
CA LEU A 54 -2.24 0.48 -7.73
C LEU A 54 -2.94 -0.79 -8.26
N ASN A 55 -3.85 -1.38 -7.47
CA ASN A 55 -4.68 -2.50 -7.90
C ASN A 55 -5.57 -2.12 -9.09
N LEU A 56 -6.30 -1.01 -8.98
CA LEU A 56 -7.14 -0.50 -10.06
C LEU A 56 -6.33 -0.17 -11.32
N LEU A 57 -5.16 0.43 -11.16
CA LEU A 57 -4.26 0.74 -12.27
C LEU A 57 -3.81 -0.55 -12.97
N ALA A 58 -3.39 -1.56 -12.22
CA ALA A 58 -3.01 -2.86 -12.78
C ALA A 58 -4.16 -3.55 -13.55
N GLN A 59 -5.39 -3.47 -13.03
CA GLN A 59 -6.58 -3.97 -13.70
C GLN A 59 -6.89 -3.19 -14.99
N SER A 60 -6.82 -1.87 -14.93
CA SER A 60 -7.13 -0.99 -16.07
C SER A 60 -6.23 -1.22 -17.27
N ILE A 61 -4.96 -1.56 -17.03
CA ILE A 61 -3.99 -1.89 -18.08
C ILE A 61 -3.92 -3.39 -18.40
N GLN A 62 -4.76 -4.20 -17.77
CA GLN A 62 -4.78 -5.67 -17.88
C GLN A 62 -3.38 -6.28 -17.66
N ALA A 63 -2.66 -5.80 -16.65
CA ALA A 63 -1.31 -6.25 -16.35
C ALA A 63 -1.31 -7.78 -16.14
N ARG A 64 -0.44 -8.51 -16.84
CA ARG A 64 -0.28 -9.96 -16.64
C ARG A 64 0.94 -10.32 -15.79
N ARG A 65 1.85 -9.37 -15.64
CA ARG A 65 3.10 -9.47 -14.88
C ARG A 65 3.36 -8.11 -14.24
N MET A 66 3.67 -8.11 -12.95
CA MET A 66 4.12 -6.92 -12.22
C MET A 66 5.47 -7.20 -11.57
N LEU A 67 6.36 -6.22 -11.65
CA LEU A 67 7.62 -6.20 -10.93
C LEU A 67 7.52 -5.17 -9.82
N GLU A 68 7.73 -5.63 -8.60
CA GLU A 68 7.84 -4.77 -7.42
C GLU A 68 9.31 -4.66 -7.05
N ILE A 69 9.80 -3.43 -6.86
CA ILE A 69 11.16 -3.15 -6.41
C ILE A 69 11.05 -2.59 -5.00
N GLY A 70 11.54 -3.35 -4.01
CA GLY A 70 11.46 -2.99 -2.59
C GLY A 70 10.16 -3.47 -1.93
N THR A 71 10.13 -4.74 -1.52
CA THR A 71 8.94 -5.40 -0.94
C THR A 71 8.55 -4.89 0.45
N LEU A 72 9.48 -4.25 1.19
CA LEU A 72 9.32 -3.84 2.60
C LEU A 72 8.80 -5.00 3.47
N GLY A 73 7.50 -5.05 3.74
CA GLY A 73 6.81 -6.12 4.48
C GLY A 73 5.70 -6.83 3.69
N GLY A 74 5.67 -6.67 2.37
CA GLY A 74 4.62 -7.21 1.50
C GLY A 74 3.28 -6.47 1.61
N TYR A 75 3.24 -5.27 2.18
CA TYR A 75 1.99 -4.51 2.33
C TYR A 75 1.36 -4.18 0.96
N ALA A 76 2.14 -3.63 0.03
CA ALA A 76 1.69 -3.34 -1.33
C ALA A 76 1.25 -4.62 -2.07
N ILE A 77 1.90 -5.75 -1.76
CA ILE A 77 1.50 -7.08 -2.27
C ILE A 77 0.07 -7.38 -1.81
N TYR A 78 -0.21 -7.33 -0.51
CA TYR A 78 -1.55 -7.70 -0.04
C TYR A 78 -2.65 -6.80 -0.61
N THR A 79 -2.43 -5.50 -0.79
CA THR A 79 -3.47 -4.61 -1.35
C THR A 79 -3.70 -4.79 -2.86
N VAL A 80 -2.66 -5.14 -3.62
CA VAL A 80 -2.75 -5.33 -5.07
C VAL A 80 -3.32 -6.70 -5.44
N TYR A 81 -2.96 -7.76 -4.72
CA TYR A 81 -3.18 -9.13 -5.23
C TYR A 81 -4.44 -9.84 -4.73
N THR A 82 -5.24 -9.29 -3.80
CA THR A 82 -6.46 -10.00 -3.33
C THR A 82 -7.52 -10.17 -4.41
N ASP A 83 -7.48 -9.37 -5.49
CA ASP A 83 -8.47 -9.38 -6.58
C ASP A 83 -7.88 -9.78 -7.95
N LEU A 84 -6.60 -10.16 -8.03
CA LEU A 84 -5.87 -10.29 -9.31
C LEU A 84 -5.45 -11.75 -9.60
N THR A 85 -5.81 -12.27 -10.78
CA THR A 85 -5.31 -13.53 -11.38
C THR A 85 -3.91 -13.38 -12.01
N ILE A 86 -3.14 -12.38 -11.57
CA ILE A 86 -1.85 -12.01 -12.17
C ILE A 86 -0.76 -12.95 -11.67
N LYS A 87 -0.01 -13.56 -12.60
CA LYS A 87 1.12 -14.43 -12.26
C LYS A 87 2.30 -13.59 -11.76
N LYS A 88 2.78 -13.89 -10.55
CA LYS A 88 3.97 -13.24 -9.97
C LYS A 88 5.23 -13.60 -10.75
N THR A 89 6.07 -12.60 -11.02
CA THR A 89 7.51 -12.80 -11.16
C THR A 89 8.14 -12.00 -10.02
N ALA A 90 8.32 -12.64 -8.86
CA ALA A 90 8.88 -11.98 -7.70
C ALA A 90 10.38 -11.77 -7.90
N CYS A 91 10.83 -10.52 -7.97
CA CYS A 91 12.23 -10.19 -7.76
C CYS A 91 12.33 -9.62 -6.35
N SER A 92 12.67 -10.47 -5.38
CA SER A 92 12.97 -10.05 -4.02
C SER A 92 14.33 -9.33 -4.04
N PHE A 93 14.32 -8.05 -4.38
CA PHE A 93 15.45 -7.16 -4.11
C PHE A 93 15.11 -6.37 -2.86
N ILE A 94 15.35 -6.98 -1.70
CA ILE A 94 15.59 -6.21 -0.48
C ILE A 94 16.89 -5.47 -0.76
N LEU A 95 16.77 -4.23 -1.23
CA LEU A 95 17.88 -3.29 -1.15
C LEU A 95 18.09 -3.10 0.35
N ARG A 96 19.03 -3.89 0.90
CA ARG A 96 19.65 -3.68 2.20
C ARG A 96 20.40 -2.37 2.05
N VAL A 97 19.67 -1.25 2.12
CA VAL A 97 20.26 0.07 2.29
C VAL A 97 20.88 -0.01 3.68
N ASN A 98 22.16 -0.35 3.72
CA ASN A 98 23.03 0.01 4.82
C ASN A 98 22.96 1.54 4.88
N ILE A 99 22.06 2.06 5.70
CA ILE A 99 22.24 3.38 6.28
C ILE A 99 23.28 3.13 7.39
N THR A 100 24.55 3.33 7.02
CA THR A 100 25.60 3.69 7.98
C THR A 100 25.19 4.93 8.76
#